data_AF-A0A6I6GFD7-F1
#
_entry.id   AF-A0A6I6GFD7-F1
#
_cell.length_a   1.000
_cell.length_b   1.000
_cell.length_c   1.000
_cell.angle_alpha   90.00
_cell.angle_beta   90.00
_cell.angle_gamma   90.00
#
_symmetry.space_group_name_H-M   'P 1'
#
loop_
_entity.id
_entity.type
_entity.pdbx_description
1 polymer ?
#
loop_
_entity_poly.entity_id
_entity_poly.type
_entity_poly.pdbx_seq_one_letter_code
_entity_poly.pdbx_strand_id
1 'polypeptide(L)'
;MYEGPVQNLIDELGKLPGVGPKSAQRLAFHLLQAEPESVERLRSALQAVVDGVSYCEVCGTVAAGERCRICSDPRRDPTLICVVEEPKDIEAIERTREFRGLYHVLGGALDPLNGIGPNELRIAGLMRRVGQEFEGEEIAEIIIATDPNTTGEATSTYLARLLRPFPELVVSRLASGLPMGADLEFADELTLGSALSGRRILSGGPSQPTRSGGVLRPEQTEAPERQPEPQLAPQSSPDLSEVEEPRGVTVPHRP
;
A
#
# COMPACT_ATOMS: atom_id res chain seq x y z
N MET A 1 -10.50 22.16 36.25
CA MET A 1 -10.65 21.68 37.65
C MET A 1 -9.28 21.39 38.25
N TYR A 2 -8.27 21.07 37.44
CA TYR A 2 -6.87 21.07 37.86
C TYR A 2 -6.17 22.30 37.29
N GLU A 3 -5.05 22.71 37.89
CA GLU A 3 -4.22 23.83 37.43
C GLU A 3 -2.78 23.37 37.19
N GLY A 4 -2.09 24.06 36.30
CA GLY A 4 -0.67 23.83 36.03
C GLY A 4 -0.38 22.47 35.38
N PRO A 5 0.75 21.82 35.71
CA PRO A 5 1.27 20.66 34.96
C PRO A 5 0.30 19.48 34.84
N VAL A 6 -0.58 19.27 35.82
CA VAL A 6 -1.54 18.16 35.82
C VAL A 6 -2.63 18.37 34.78
N GLN A 7 -3.16 19.60 34.64
CA GLN A 7 -4.18 19.88 33.63
C GLN A 7 -3.60 19.74 32.21
N ASN A 8 -2.39 20.25 31.99
CA ASN A 8 -1.70 20.11 30.71
C ASN A 8 -1.50 18.64 30.33
N LEU A 9 -1.09 17.78 31.27
CA LEU A 9 -0.93 16.35 31.02
C LEU A 9 -2.27 15.67 30.68
N ILE A 10 -3.36 16.03 31.36
CA ILE A 10 -4.70 15.51 31.05
C ILE A 10 -5.12 15.92 29.65
N ASP A 11 -4.90 17.18 29.27
CA ASP A 11 -5.30 17.71 27.98
C ASP A 11 -4.50 17.05 26.83
N GLU A 12 -3.20 16.84 26.99
CA GLU A 12 -2.38 16.14 25.99
C GLU A 12 -2.76 14.65 25.86
N LEU A 13 -2.94 13.95 26.99
CA LEU A 13 -3.37 12.54 26.97
C LEU A 13 -4.76 12.38 26.36
N GLY A 14 -5.66 13.35 26.56
CA GLY A 14 -7.01 13.33 26.01
C GLY A 14 -7.10 13.52 24.49
N LYS A 15 -6.02 13.96 23.83
CA LYS A 15 -5.95 14.05 22.36
C LYS A 15 -5.66 12.71 21.70
N LEU A 16 -5.21 11.71 22.46
CA LEU A 16 -4.87 10.40 21.92
C LEU A 16 -6.13 9.63 21.51
N PRO A 17 -6.12 8.93 20.36
CA PRO A 17 -7.26 8.15 19.91
C PRO A 17 -7.61 7.07 20.94
N GLY A 18 -8.89 6.98 21.31
CA GLY A 18 -9.38 6.03 22.31
C GLY A 18 -9.21 6.48 23.78
N VAL A 19 -8.62 7.65 24.05
CA VAL A 19 -8.46 8.19 25.41
C VAL A 19 -9.46 9.32 25.67
N GLY A 20 -10.58 8.99 26.30
CA GLY A 20 -11.55 10.00 26.74
C GLY A 20 -11.08 10.79 27.99
N PRO A 21 -11.77 11.90 28.34
CA PRO A 21 -11.36 12.78 29.45
C PRO A 21 -11.17 12.07 30.80
N LYS A 22 -12.04 11.11 31.12
CA LYS A 22 -11.92 10.30 32.35
C LYS A 22 -10.69 9.37 32.32
N SER A 23 -10.40 8.77 31.17
CA SER A 23 -9.22 7.92 31.00
C SER A 23 -7.94 8.76 31.06
N ALA A 24 -7.91 9.92 30.42
CA ALA A 24 -6.78 10.85 30.46
C ALA A 24 -6.49 11.30 31.91
N GLN A 25 -7.52 11.69 32.67
CA GLN A 25 -7.39 11.99 34.09
C GLN A 25 -6.80 10.82 34.88
N ARG A 26 -7.33 9.60 34.69
CA ARG A 26 -6.84 8.40 35.39
C ARG A 26 -5.36 8.14 35.08
N LEU A 27 -4.95 8.29 33.82
CA LEU A 27 -3.56 8.11 33.39
C LEU A 27 -2.64 9.20 33.97
N ALA A 28 -3.08 10.46 33.98
CA ALA A 28 -2.30 11.56 34.55
C ALA A 28 -2.04 11.36 36.05
N PHE A 29 -3.05 10.96 36.82
CA PHE A 29 -2.87 10.66 38.25
C PHE A 29 -2.05 9.40 38.51
N HIS A 30 -2.10 8.40 37.62
CA HIS A 30 -1.21 7.24 37.69
C HIS A 30 0.25 7.67 37.51
N LEU A 31 0.55 8.50 36.51
CA LEU A 31 1.91 9.01 36.26
C LEU A 31 2.41 9.92 37.40
N LEU A 32 1.53 10.67 38.06
CA LEU A 32 1.87 11.47 39.24
C LEU A 32 2.32 10.63 40.44
N GLN A 33 1.80 9.41 40.56
CA GLN A 33 2.14 8.46 41.63
C GLN A 33 3.26 7.49 41.24
N ALA A 34 3.68 7.47 39.97
CA ALA A 34 4.73 6.60 39.48
C ALA A 34 6.12 7.05 39.98
N GLU A 35 7.05 6.11 40.04
CA GLU A 35 8.45 6.45 40.35
C GLU A 35 9.02 7.37 39.26
N PRO A 36 9.86 8.37 39.62
CA PRO A 36 10.44 9.32 38.66
C PRO A 36 11.12 8.64 37.47
N GLU A 37 11.78 7.49 37.70
CA GLU A 37 12.44 6.73 36.64
C GLU A 37 11.44 6.19 35.60
N SER A 38 10.25 5.78 36.02
CA SER A 38 9.21 5.29 35.11
C SER A 38 8.69 6.40 34.19
N VAL A 39 8.50 7.60 34.75
CA VAL A 39 8.10 8.78 33.97
C VAL A 39 9.21 9.20 33.01
N GLU A 40 10.46 9.12 33.44
CA GLU A 40 11.62 9.43 32.61
C GLU A 40 11.79 8.46 31.42
N ARG A 41 11.55 7.16 31.63
CA ARG A 41 11.54 6.17 30.54
C ARG A 41 10.44 6.45 29.53
N LEU A 42 9.23 6.82 29.98
CA LEU A 42 8.14 7.21 29.07
C LEU A 42 8.49 8.47 28.29
N ARG A 43 9.01 9.51 28.95
CA ARG A 43 9.49 10.74 28.29
C ARG A 43 10.53 10.42 27.22
N SER A 44 11.51 9.59 27.56
CA SER A 44 12.57 9.16 26.65
C SER A 44 12.03 8.38 25.45
N ALA A 45 11.03 7.51 25.64
CA ALA A 45 10.38 6.78 24.54
C ALA A 45 9.60 7.71 23.60
N LEU A 46 8.88 8.71 24.15
CA LEU A 46 8.21 9.72 23.33
C LEU A 46 9.22 10.58 22.56
N GLN A 47 10.31 10.98 23.21
CA GLN A 47 11.37 11.75 22.57
C GLN A 47 12.01 10.97 21.41
N ALA A 48 12.26 9.67 21.57
CA ALA A 48 12.81 8.84 20.50
C ALA A 48 11.88 8.79 19.26
N VAL A 49 10.55 8.83 19.43
CA VAL A 49 9.60 8.92 18.31
C VAL A 49 9.70 10.28 17.61
N VAL A 50 9.89 11.36 18.38
CA VAL A 50 10.08 12.73 17.86
C VAL A 50 11.41 12.86 17.11
N ASP A 51 12.48 12.28 17.65
CA ASP A 51 13.82 12.31 17.06
C ASP A 51 13.88 11.53 15.73
N GLY A 52 12.92 10.63 15.52
CA GLY A 52 12.66 9.97 14.25
C GLY A 52 12.55 8.46 14.40
N VAL A 53 11.58 7.90 13.68
CA VAL A 53 11.42 6.46 13.56
C VAL A 53 12.21 5.99 12.34
N SER A 54 13.13 5.06 12.52
CA SER A 54 13.83 4.43 11.40
C SER A 54 12.93 3.40 10.72
N TYR A 55 13.03 3.33 9.39
CA TYR A 55 12.29 2.37 8.58
C TYR A 55 13.26 1.41 7.91
N CYS A 56 12.84 0.16 7.79
CA CYS A 56 13.58 -0.84 7.08
C CYS A 56 13.74 -0.45 5.60
N GLU A 57 14.98 -0.46 5.10
CA GLU A 57 15.28 -0.10 3.71
C GLU A 57 14.70 -1.08 2.69
N VAL A 58 14.44 -2.32 3.12
CA VAL A 58 13.91 -3.40 2.27
C VAL A 58 12.38 -3.34 2.19
N CYS A 59 11.70 -3.43 3.34
CA CYS A 59 10.25 -3.62 3.40
C CYS A 59 9.47 -2.39 3.87
N GLY A 60 10.12 -1.34 4.35
CA GLY A 60 9.46 -0.13 4.82
C GLY A 60 8.76 -0.24 6.18
N THR A 61 8.83 -1.37 6.89
CA THR A 61 8.30 -1.43 8.27
C THR A 61 9.19 -0.66 9.25
N VAL A 62 8.67 -0.37 10.44
CA VAL A 62 9.45 0.25 11.53
C VAL A 62 10.60 -0.67 11.94
N ALA A 63 11.81 -0.13 12.03
CA ALA A 63 13.02 -0.88 12.35
C ALA A 63 13.88 -0.12 13.38
N ALA A 64 14.65 -0.87 14.17
CA ALA A 64 15.64 -0.30 15.09
C ALA A 64 17.02 -0.07 14.43
N GLY A 65 17.18 -0.48 13.17
CA GLY A 65 18.38 -0.34 12.34
C GLY A 65 18.02 -0.38 10.85
N GLU A 66 18.99 -0.63 9.98
CA GLU A 66 18.80 -0.64 8.51
C GLU A 66 17.79 -1.70 8.04
N ARG A 67 17.80 -2.88 8.68
CA ARG A 67 16.87 -3.98 8.43
C ARG A 67 16.01 -4.27 9.65
N CYS A 68 14.72 -4.54 9.42
CA CYS A 68 13.83 -4.98 10.49
C CYS A 68 14.12 -6.43 10.87
N ARG A 69 13.64 -6.83 12.06
CA ARG A 69 13.77 -8.20 12.57
C ARG A 69 13.25 -9.29 11.63
N ILE A 70 12.30 -8.98 10.74
CA ILE A 70 11.70 -9.96 9.83
C ILE A 70 12.61 -10.16 8.61
N CYS A 71 13.09 -9.06 8.01
CA CYS A 71 14.01 -9.12 6.87
C CYS A 71 15.40 -9.68 7.24
N SER A 72 15.78 -9.64 8.52
CA SER A 72 17.05 -10.20 9.00
C SER A 72 16.93 -11.63 9.53
N ASP A 73 15.74 -12.24 9.52
CA ASP A 73 15.53 -13.59 10.06
C ASP A 73 15.75 -14.65 8.96
N PRO A 74 16.83 -15.45 9.02
CA PRO A 74 17.16 -16.43 7.99
C PRO A 74 16.21 -17.63 7.93
N ARG A 75 15.25 -17.72 8.86
CA ARG A 75 14.22 -18.77 8.86
C ARG A 75 13.01 -18.40 8.00
N ARG A 76 12.97 -17.17 7.47
CA ARG A 76 11.91 -16.67 6.60
C ARG A 76 12.21 -17.06 5.17
N ASP A 77 11.14 -17.25 4.40
CA ASP A 77 11.23 -17.55 2.98
C ASP A 77 11.35 -16.22 2.18
N PRO A 78 12.50 -15.95 1.53
CA PRO A 78 12.69 -14.72 0.77
C PRO A 78 11.91 -14.70 -0.55
N THR A 79 11.44 -15.85 -1.03
CA THR A 79 10.69 -15.96 -2.30
C THR A 79 9.23 -15.50 -2.18
N LEU A 80 8.74 -15.34 -0.95
CA LEU A 80 7.35 -14.96 -0.65
C LEU A 80 7.30 -13.55 -0.07
N ILE A 81 6.51 -12.67 -0.69
CA ILE A 81 6.27 -11.31 -0.20
C ILE A 81 4.80 -11.07 0.04
N CYS A 82 4.44 -10.68 1.26
CA CYS A 82 3.11 -10.20 1.62
C CYS A 82 3.09 -8.66 1.65
N VAL A 83 2.34 -8.06 0.72
CA VAL A 83 2.22 -6.61 0.57
C VAL A 83 1.06 -6.10 1.42
N VAL A 84 1.34 -5.20 2.35
CA VAL A 84 0.37 -4.62 3.30
C VAL A 84 0.35 -3.09 3.20
N GLU A 85 -0.73 -2.47 3.67
CA GLU A 85 -0.88 -1.02 3.65
C GLU A 85 -0.01 -0.36 4.73
N GLU A 86 -0.09 -0.84 5.97
CA GLU A 86 0.57 -0.24 7.12
C GLU A 86 1.38 -1.26 7.97
N PRO A 87 2.35 -0.79 8.79
CA PRO A 87 3.13 -1.69 9.65
C PRO A 87 2.30 -2.50 10.65
N LYS A 88 1.13 -1.98 11.07
CA LYS A 88 0.23 -2.66 12.03
C LYS A 88 -0.37 -3.95 11.44
N ASP A 89 -0.51 -4.02 10.13
CA ASP A 89 -1.12 -5.15 9.43
C ASP A 89 -0.18 -6.37 9.46
N ILE A 90 1.14 -6.13 9.50
CA ILE A 90 2.14 -7.17 9.74
C ILE A 90 1.87 -7.89 11.06
N GLU A 91 1.58 -7.14 12.13
CA GLU A 91 1.30 -7.76 13.44
C GLU A 91 0.05 -8.65 13.37
N ALA A 92 -1.00 -8.20 12.66
CA ALA A 92 -2.21 -8.98 12.49
C ALA A 92 -1.95 -10.32 11.79
N ILE A 93 -1.13 -10.32 10.73
CA ILE A 93 -0.76 -11.54 9.99
C ILE A 93 0.19 -12.41 10.81
N GLU A 94 1.21 -11.84 11.46
CA GLU A 94 2.17 -12.58 12.29
C GLU A 94 1.50 -13.32 13.45
N ARG A 95 0.43 -12.76 14.04
CA ARG A 95 -0.35 -13.43 15.10
C ARG A 95 -0.98 -14.74 14.65
N THR A 96 -1.24 -14.92 13.36
CA THR A 96 -1.75 -16.19 12.80
C THR A 96 -0.70 -17.30 12.84
N ARG A 97 0.59 -16.95 12.76
CA ARG A 97 1.73 -17.88 12.60
C ARG A 97 1.68 -18.75 11.33
N GLU A 98 0.80 -18.44 10.39
CA GLU A 98 0.64 -19.19 9.13
C GLU A 98 1.59 -18.70 8.04
N PHE A 99 1.99 -17.42 8.06
CA PHE A 99 2.86 -16.83 7.05
C PHE A 99 4.33 -16.83 7.49
N ARG A 100 5.23 -17.31 6.63
CA ARG A 100 6.68 -17.39 6.86
C ARG A 100 7.52 -16.60 5.86
N GLY A 101 6.90 -15.88 4.94
CA GLY A 101 7.60 -15.03 4.00
C GLY A 101 8.03 -13.69 4.58
N LEU A 102 8.43 -12.79 3.69
CA LEU A 102 8.75 -11.40 3.98
C LEU A 102 7.54 -10.49 3.75
N TYR A 103 7.62 -9.26 4.25
CA TYR A 103 6.56 -8.26 4.04
C TYR A 103 7.04 -7.13 3.14
N HIS A 104 6.10 -6.34 2.64
CA HIS A 104 6.34 -5.03 2.04
C HIS A 104 5.24 -4.05 2.46
N VAL A 105 5.60 -2.93 3.09
CA VAL A 105 4.67 -1.92 3.56
C VAL A 105 4.57 -0.79 2.55
N LEU A 106 3.37 -0.57 2.01
CA LEU A 106 3.11 0.48 1.03
C LEU A 106 3.13 1.88 1.66
N GLY A 107 2.73 2.01 2.93
CA GLY A 107 2.55 3.28 3.61
C GLY A 107 1.17 3.90 3.38
N GLY A 108 0.16 3.06 3.14
CA GLY A 108 -1.22 3.45 2.85
C GLY A 108 -1.78 2.76 1.60
N ALA A 109 -2.90 3.29 1.11
CA ALA A 109 -3.59 2.86 -0.11
C ALA A 109 -3.76 4.04 -1.09
N LEU A 110 -4.04 3.71 -2.34
CA LEU A 110 -4.39 4.70 -3.36
C LEU A 110 -5.69 5.40 -2.97
N ASP A 111 -5.64 6.72 -2.89
CA ASP A 111 -6.79 7.55 -2.54
C ASP A 111 -6.77 8.86 -3.36
N PRO A 112 -7.36 8.84 -4.57
CA PRO A 112 -7.43 10.02 -5.43
C PRO A 112 -8.18 11.20 -4.79
N LEU A 113 -9.10 10.96 -3.85
CA LEU A 113 -9.87 12.01 -3.20
C LEU A 113 -9.00 12.82 -2.23
N ASN A 114 -8.07 12.14 -1.57
CA ASN A 114 -7.08 12.76 -0.69
C ASN A 114 -5.74 13.08 -1.39
N GLY A 115 -5.67 12.91 -2.71
CA GLY A 115 -4.47 13.20 -3.50
C GLY A 115 -3.33 12.20 -3.29
N ILE A 116 -3.60 11.00 -2.77
CA ILE A 116 -2.62 9.93 -2.57
C ILE A 116 -2.58 9.07 -3.83
N GLY A 117 -1.54 9.24 -4.63
CA GLY A 117 -1.27 8.45 -5.82
C GLY A 117 -0.19 7.38 -5.60
N PRO A 118 0.25 6.71 -6.68
CA PRO A 118 1.26 5.65 -6.59
C PRO A 118 2.65 6.12 -6.14
N ASN A 119 2.99 7.40 -6.34
CA ASN A 119 4.30 7.96 -6.02
C ASN A 119 4.43 8.30 -4.53
N GLU A 120 3.30 8.52 -3.87
CA GLU A 120 3.20 8.76 -2.43
C GLU A 120 3.31 7.44 -1.64
N LEU A 121 3.14 6.30 -2.33
CA LEU A 121 3.27 4.96 -1.78
C LEU A 121 4.62 4.33 -2.13
N ARG A 122 5.04 3.35 -1.35
CA ARG A 122 6.30 2.61 -1.54
C ARG A 122 6.22 1.52 -2.63
N ILE A 123 5.47 1.77 -3.70
CA ILE A 123 5.29 0.84 -4.82
C ILE A 123 6.60 0.67 -5.61
N ALA A 124 7.35 1.75 -5.84
CA ALA A 124 8.65 1.67 -6.51
C ALA A 124 9.65 0.77 -5.75
N GLY A 125 9.59 0.74 -4.42
CA GLY A 125 10.38 -0.17 -3.59
C GLY A 125 10.01 -1.64 -3.84
N LEU A 126 8.71 -1.94 -3.94
CA LEU A 126 8.24 -3.28 -4.28
C LEU A 126 8.74 -3.73 -5.65
N MET A 127 8.63 -2.85 -6.66
CA MET A 127 9.05 -3.18 -8.02
C MET A 127 10.56 -3.44 -8.13
N ARG A 128 11.39 -2.72 -7.36
CA ARG A 128 12.82 -3.00 -7.27
C ARG A 128 13.09 -4.40 -6.71
N ARG A 129 12.33 -4.83 -5.71
CA ARG A 129 12.45 -6.19 -5.16
C ARG A 129 12.08 -7.23 -6.19
N VAL A 130 10.95 -7.07 -6.89
CA VAL A 130 10.49 -8.02 -7.92
C VAL A 130 11.47 -8.15 -9.08
N GLY A 131 12.12 -7.06 -9.49
CA GLY A 131 13.07 -7.07 -10.59
C GLY A 131 14.50 -7.52 -10.23
N GLN A 132 14.75 -7.96 -9.00
CA GLN A 132 16.09 -8.30 -8.51
C GLN A 132 16.07 -9.60 -7.70
N GLU A 133 17.18 -10.33 -7.69
CA GLU A 133 17.38 -11.41 -6.73
C GLU A 133 17.54 -10.81 -5.32
N PHE A 134 16.80 -11.35 -4.36
CA PHE A 134 16.93 -11.03 -2.94
C PHE A 134 17.56 -12.22 -2.23
N GLU A 135 18.75 -12.02 -1.67
CA GLU A 135 19.53 -13.09 -1.00
C GLU A 135 19.86 -14.28 -1.91
N GLY A 136 19.97 -14.02 -3.22
CA GLY A 136 20.30 -15.03 -4.24
C GLY A 136 19.08 -15.82 -4.75
N GLU A 137 17.87 -15.43 -4.34
CA GLU A 137 16.62 -16.04 -4.78
C GLU A 137 15.71 -15.02 -5.47
N GLU A 138 15.01 -15.46 -6.50
CA GLU A 138 13.97 -14.68 -7.17
C GLU A 138 12.63 -14.80 -6.42
N ILE A 139 11.83 -13.75 -6.44
CA ILE A 139 10.51 -13.77 -5.79
C ILE A 139 9.55 -14.63 -6.61
N ALA A 140 9.06 -15.70 -5.99
CA ALA A 140 8.12 -16.63 -6.58
C ALA A 140 6.67 -16.17 -6.42
N GLU A 141 6.32 -15.53 -5.30
CA GLU A 141 4.95 -15.09 -5.02
C GLU A 141 4.87 -13.71 -4.34
N ILE A 142 3.94 -12.89 -4.83
CA ILE A 142 3.42 -11.72 -4.14
C ILE A 142 1.98 -11.97 -3.70
N ILE A 143 1.75 -11.90 -2.39
CA ILE A 143 0.43 -11.91 -1.78
C ILE A 143 0.01 -10.47 -1.51
N ILE A 144 -1.08 -10.02 -2.14
CA ILE A 144 -1.66 -8.70 -1.88
C ILE A 144 -2.60 -8.79 -0.68
N ALA A 145 -2.21 -8.17 0.42
CA ALA A 145 -2.92 -8.11 1.69
C ALA A 145 -3.32 -6.67 2.03
N THR A 146 -3.89 -5.97 1.05
CA THR A 146 -4.56 -4.68 1.25
C THR A 146 -5.95 -4.88 1.82
N ASP A 147 -6.49 -3.85 2.47
CA ASP A 147 -7.77 -3.91 3.14
C ASP A 147 -8.90 -4.20 2.13
N PRO A 148 -9.96 -4.95 2.52
CA PRO A 148 -11.10 -5.25 1.66
C PRO A 148 -12.09 -4.07 1.59
N ASN A 149 -11.57 -2.85 1.42
CA ASN A 149 -12.33 -1.61 1.25
C ASN A 149 -12.08 -1.02 -0.15
N THR A 150 -12.80 0.03 -0.53
CA THR A 150 -12.72 0.61 -1.89
C THR A 150 -11.30 1.01 -2.30
N THR A 151 -10.53 1.64 -1.40
CA THR A 151 -9.16 2.10 -1.67
C THR A 151 -8.18 0.94 -1.73
N GLY A 152 -8.33 -0.06 -0.86
CA GLY A 152 -7.53 -1.28 -0.87
C GLY A 152 -7.81 -2.16 -2.10
N GLU A 153 -9.06 -2.24 -2.55
CA GLU A 153 -9.46 -2.90 -3.81
C GLU A 153 -8.84 -2.23 -5.04
N ALA A 154 -8.88 -0.90 -5.08
CA ALA A 154 -8.25 -0.11 -6.14
C ALA A 154 -6.73 -0.33 -6.15
N THR A 155 -6.11 -0.30 -4.98
CA THR A 155 -4.66 -0.53 -4.80
C THR A 155 -4.26 -1.93 -5.24
N SER A 156 -4.99 -2.96 -4.82
CA SER A 156 -4.73 -4.34 -5.23
C SER A 156 -4.86 -4.53 -6.74
N THR A 157 -5.93 -3.99 -7.34
CA THR A 157 -6.13 -4.04 -8.80
C THR A 157 -5.00 -3.33 -9.54
N TYR A 158 -4.53 -2.20 -9.02
CA TYR A 158 -3.40 -1.46 -9.57
C TYR A 158 -2.11 -2.27 -9.50
N LEU A 159 -1.76 -2.82 -8.32
CA LEU A 159 -0.58 -3.67 -8.13
C LEU A 159 -0.62 -4.90 -9.03
N ALA A 160 -1.77 -5.59 -9.11
CA ALA A 160 -1.94 -6.74 -9.98
C ALA A 160 -1.69 -6.39 -11.46
N ARG A 161 -2.10 -5.20 -11.93
CA ARG A 161 -1.79 -4.73 -13.29
C ARG A 161 -0.31 -4.43 -13.47
N LEU A 162 0.32 -3.83 -12.46
CA LEU A 162 1.74 -3.46 -12.50
C LEU A 162 2.67 -4.69 -12.50
N LEU A 163 2.25 -5.78 -11.85
CA LEU A 163 3.00 -7.03 -11.74
C LEU A 163 2.77 -8.00 -12.92
N ARG A 164 1.76 -7.77 -13.77
CA ARG A 164 1.48 -8.60 -14.97
C ARG A 164 2.68 -8.84 -15.91
N PRO A 165 3.62 -7.89 -16.11
CA PRO A 165 4.77 -8.12 -16.97
C PRO A 165 5.77 -9.18 -16.48
N PHE A 166 5.61 -9.70 -15.26
CA PHE A 166 6.46 -10.76 -14.68
C PHE A 166 5.71 -12.10 -14.78
N PRO A 167 5.92 -12.90 -15.85
CA PRO A 167 5.08 -14.07 -16.13
C PRO A 167 5.31 -15.24 -15.17
N GLU A 168 6.50 -15.33 -14.56
CA GLU A 168 6.87 -16.40 -13.62
C GLU A 168 6.46 -16.07 -12.18
N LEU A 169 6.11 -14.81 -11.91
CA LEU A 169 5.66 -14.35 -10.60
C LEU A 169 4.20 -14.73 -10.37
N VAL A 170 3.93 -15.46 -9.29
CA VAL A 170 2.57 -15.69 -8.82
C VAL A 170 2.10 -14.45 -8.08
N VAL A 171 0.95 -13.90 -8.48
CA VAL A 171 0.29 -12.82 -7.74
C VAL A 171 -1.02 -13.33 -7.18
N SER A 172 -1.10 -13.41 -5.86
CA SER A 172 -2.28 -13.84 -5.13
C SER A 172 -2.86 -12.70 -4.30
N ARG A 173 -4.08 -12.89 -3.80
CA ARG A 173 -4.77 -11.95 -2.93
C ARG A 173 -5.33 -12.71 -1.75
N LEU A 174 -5.35 -12.07 -0.57
CA LEU A 174 -6.06 -12.62 0.57
C LEU A 174 -7.52 -12.90 0.19
N ALA A 175 -8.04 -14.02 0.70
CA ALA A 175 -9.41 -14.42 0.44
C ALA A 175 -10.39 -13.41 1.05
N SER A 176 -11.39 -12.99 0.28
CA SER A 176 -12.53 -12.21 0.77
C SER A 176 -13.69 -13.15 1.09
N GLY A 177 -14.28 -12.99 2.27
CA GLY A 177 -15.44 -13.81 2.66
C GLY A 177 -15.84 -13.67 4.12
N LEU A 178 -16.63 -14.63 4.58
CA LEU A 178 -17.23 -14.62 5.90
C LEU A 178 -16.21 -14.98 6.99
N PRO A 179 -16.24 -14.30 8.15
CA PRO A 179 -15.40 -14.69 9.27
C PRO A 179 -15.85 -16.03 9.85
N MET A 180 -14.91 -16.78 10.41
CA MET A 180 -15.21 -18.04 11.10
C MET A 180 -16.14 -17.79 12.30
N GLY A 181 -17.23 -18.54 12.37
CA GLY A 181 -18.22 -18.43 13.44
C GLY A 181 -19.27 -17.33 13.23
N ALA A 182 -19.32 -16.69 12.06
CA ALA A 182 -20.40 -15.78 11.70
C ALA A 182 -21.65 -16.54 11.23
N ASP A 183 -22.83 -16.11 11.68
CA ASP A 183 -24.10 -16.55 11.12
C ASP A 183 -24.40 -15.77 9.83
N LEU A 184 -24.87 -16.48 8.80
CA LEU A 184 -25.15 -15.90 7.48
C LEU A 184 -26.17 -14.76 7.53
N GLU A 185 -27.12 -14.82 8.48
CA GLU A 185 -28.18 -13.81 8.63
C GLU A 185 -27.65 -12.43 9.06
N PHE A 186 -26.46 -12.37 9.66
CA PHE A 186 -25.83 -11.12 10.13
C PHE A 186 -24.71 -10.63 9.20
N ALA A 187 -24.43 -11.35 8.11
CA ALA A 187 -23.44 -10.94 7.14
C ALA A 187 -24.01 -9.91 6.16
N ASP A 188 -23.21 -8.90 5.82
CA ASP A 188 -23.60 -7.91 4.82
C ASP A 188 -23.59 -8.50 3.40
N GLU A 189 -24.36 -7.86 2.50
CA GLU A 189 -24.56 -8.33 1.13
C GLU A 189 -23.26 -8.38 0.31
N LEU A 190 -22.31 -7.46 0.56
CA LEU A 190 -21.04 -7.42 -0.16
C LEU A 190 -20.12 -8.57 0.27
N THR A 191 -20.06 -8.85 1.57
CA THR A 191 -19.31 -9.99 2.11
C THR A 191 -19.92 -11.32 1.64
N LEU A 192 -21.25 -11.46 1.67
CA LEU A 192 -21.93 -12.64 1.14
C LEU A 192 -21.69 -12.82 -0.37
N GLY A 193 -21.80 -11.75 -1.15
CA GLY A 193 -21.53 -11.77 -2.58
C GLY A 193 -20.08 -12.18 -2.90
N SER A 194 -19.12 -11.67 -2.12
CA SER A 194 -17.71 -12.02 -2.23
C SER A 194 -17.46 -13.49 -1.88
N ALA A 195 -18.03 -13.97 -0.76
CA ALA A 195 -17.93 -15.37 -0.34
C ALA A 195 -18.54 -16.34 -1.36
N LEU A 196 -19.69 -16.00 -1.95
CA LEU A 196 -20.34 -16.80 -2.99
C LEU A 196 -19.51 -16.84 -4.28
N SER A 197 -18.93 -15.71 -4.66
CA SER A 197 -18.08 -15.60 -5.86
C SER A 197 -16.77 -16.37 -5.68
N GLY A 198 -16.16 -16.30 -4.49
CA GLY A 198 -14.92 -16.99 -4.11
C GLY A 198 -15.11 -18.42 -3.57
N ARG A 199 -16.29 -19.03 -3.73
CA ARG A 199 -16.58 -20.34 -3.15
C ARG A 199 -15.61 -21.42 -3.64
N ARG A 200 -15.19 -22.29 -2.72
CA ARG A 200 -14.28 -23.41 -3.00
C ARG A 200 -15.09 -24.69 -3.25
N ILE A 201 -14.70 -25.46 -4.26
CA ILE A 201 -15.34 -26.74 -4.57
C ILE A 201 -14.78 -27.82 -3.66
N LEU A 202 -15.66 -28.55 -2.98
CA LEU A 202 -15.29 -29.64 -2.05
C LEU A 202 -15.37 -31.03 -2.69
N SER A 203 -16.24 -31.24 -3.70
CA SER A 203 -16.29 -32.48 -4.50
C SER A 203 -16.99 -32.27 -5.87
N GLY A 204 -16.43 -32.84 -6.95
CA GLY A 204 -17.03 -32.94 -8.30
C GLY A 204 -16.70 -31.85 -9.36
N GLY A 205 -16.26 -32.29 -10.57
CA GLY A 205 -16.25 -31.57 -11.86
C GLY A 205 -15.11 -30.56 -12.14
N PRO A 206 -14.60 -30.43 -13.39
CA PRO A 206 -13.53 -29.48 -13.70
C PRO A 206 -14.09 -28.05 -13.68
N SER A 207 -13.78 -27.28 -12.65
CA SER A 207 -14.09 -25.85 -12.64
C SER A 207 -13.23 -25.14 -13.67
N GLN A 208 -13.85 -24.62 -14.72
CA GLN A 208 -13.23 -23.55 -15.51
C GLN A 208 -12.84 -22.41 -14.57
N PRO A 209 -11.70 -21.74 -14.81
CA PRO A 209 -11.32 -20.58 -14.02
C PRO A 209 -12.40 -19.51 -14.18
N THR A 210 -12.99 -19.09 -13.06
CA THR A 210 -13.88 -17.93 -13.01
C THR A 210 -13.13 -16.75 -13.58
N ARG A 211 -13.55 -16.27 -14.76
CA ARG A 211 -13.08 -15.00 -15.33
C ARG A 211 -13.59 -13.85 -14.45
N SER A 212 -12.95 -13.59 -13.33
CA SER A 212 -13.04 -12.31 -12.62
C SER A 212 -12.18 -11.28 -13.37
N GLY A 213 -12.71 -10.85 -14.50
CA GLY A 213 -12.14 -9.80 -15.33
C GLY A 213 -13.26 -9.14 -16.09
N GLY A 214 -13.94 -8.19 -15.44
CA GLY A 214 -14.79 -7.23 -16.12
C GLY A 214 -13.94 -6.43 -17.10
N VAL A 215 -13.76 -6.95 -18.30
CA VAL A 215 -13.42 -6.14 -19.46
C VAL A 215 -14.69 -5.36 -19.78
N LEU A 216 -14.72 -4.08 -19.43
CA LEU A 216 -15.60 -3.12 -20.07
C LEU A 216 -15.38 -3.27 -21.57
N ARG A 217 -16.33 -3.94 -22.26
CA ARG A 217 -16.40 -3.87 -23.73
C ARG A 217 -16.77 -2.42 -24.05
N PRO A 218 -16.05 -1.72 -24.94
CA PRO A 218 -16.59 -0.50 -25.50
C PRO A 218 -17.83 -0.89 -26.30
N GLU A 219 -18.99 -0.40 -25.89
CA GLU A 219 -20.21 -0.50 -26.68
C GLU A 219 -19.97 0.15 -28.04
N GLN A 220 -20.40 -0.60 -29.06
CA GLN A 220 -20.34 -0.22 -30.46
C GLN A 220 -21.26 0.97 -30.67
N THR A 221 -20.70 2.17 -30.82
CA THR A 221 -21.40 3.24 -31.53
C THR A 221 -21.06 3.08 -33.01
N GLU A 222 -22.02 2.56 -33.78
CA GLU A 222 -22.01 2.62 -35.24
C GLU A 222 -21.86 4.09 -35.68
N ALA A 223 -20.72 4.42 -36.29
CA ALA A 223 -20.58 5.62 -37.09
C ALA A 223 -20.91 5.23 -38.55
N PRO A 224 -21.75 5.99 -39.28
CA PRO A 224 -22.11 5.64 -40.65
C PRO A 224 -20.92 5.81 -41.58
N GLU A 225 -20.80 4.86 -42.52
CA GLU A 225 -19.81 4.79 -43.60
C GLU A 225 -19.62 6.14 -44.31
N ARG A 226 -18.40 6.68 -44.28
CA ARG A 226 -17.97 7.71 -45.22
C ARG A 226 -17.34 7.03 -46.43
N GLN A 227 -17.90 7.35 -47.60
CA GLN A 227 -17.41 6.95 -48.91
C GLN A 227 -15.97 7.44 -49.14
N PRO A 228 -15.16 6.74 -49.97
CA PRO A 228 -13.79 7.13 -50.23
C PRO A 228 -13.72 8.33 -51.19
N GLU A 229 -13.02 9.40 -50.77
CA GLU A 229 -12.59 10.47 -51.67
C GLU A 229 -11.50 9.97 -52.63
N PRO A 230 -11.43 10.47 -53.88
CA PRO A 230 -10.48 9.98 -54.87
C PRO A 230 -9.07 10.56 -54.66
N GLN A 231 -8.08 9.72 -54.93
CA GLN A 231 -6.65 10.06 -54.95
C GLN A 231 -6.35 11.15 -55.99
N LEU A 232 -5.65 12.20 -55.58
CA LEU A 232 -4.91 13.08 -56.48
C LEU A 232 -3.41 13.03 -56.12
N ALA A 233 -2.59 12.78 -57.14
CA ALA A 233 -1.14 12.63 -57.11
C ALA A 233 -0.39 14.00 -57.02
N PRO A 234 0.95 14.03 -56.89
CA PRO A 234 1.70 15.06 -56.16
C PRO A 234 2.07 16.27 -57.02
N GLN A 235 2.25 17.44 -56.39
CA GLN A 235 2.94 18.58 -57.01
C GLN A 235 3.97 19.22 -56.06
N SER A 236 5.23 18.96 -56.40
CA SER A 236 6.41 19.86 -56.47
C SER A 236 6.61 20.99 -55.44
N SER A 237 7.78 20.93 -54.80
CA SER A 237 8.57 22.03 -54.22
C SER A 237 8.86 23.16 -55.23
N PRO A 238 9.22 24.37 -54.75
CA PRO A 238 10.65 24.74 -54.64
C PRO A 238 10.95 25.39 -53.26
N ASP A 239 12.03 25.02 -52.57
CA ASP A 239 13.40 25.54 -52.70
C ASP A 239 13.50 27.08 -52.67
N LEU A 240 14.02 27.63 -51.57
CA LEU A 240 15.19 28.52 -51.56
C LEU A 240 15.60 28.86 -50.11
N SER A 241 16.83 28.45 -49.82
CA SER A 241 17.81 28.96 -48.85
C SER A 241 17.71 30.44 -48.47
N GLU A 242 17.98 30.77 -47.21
CA GLU A 242 19.18 31.53 -46.76
C GLU A 242 19.14 31.71 -45.21
N VAL A 243 20.15 31.21 -44.47
CA VAL A 243 21.24 31.96 -43.79
C VAL A 243 20.69 32.86 -42.66
N GLU A 244 20.93 32.69 -41.35
CA GLU A 244 22.20 32.79 -40.61
C GLU A 244 21.94 32.56 -39.09
N GLU A 245 22.84 31.85 -38.39
CA GLU A 245 23.04 31.88 -36.92
C GLU A 245 24.24 32.82 -36.62
N PRO A 246 24.73 33.03 -35.38
CA PRO A 246 24.10 33.16 -34.04
C PRO A 246 24.75 34.31 -33.20
N ARG A 247 24.09 34.85 -32.15
CA ARG A 247 24.71 35.47 -30.93
C ARG A 247 23.64 35.45 -29.82
N GLY A 248 23.75 34.75 -28.68
CA GLY A 248 24.70 34.95 -27.58
C GLY A 248 24.25 36.13 -26.70
N VAL A 249 23.90 35.89 -25.42
CA VAL A 249 24.06 36.82 -24.24
C VAL A 249 23.41 36.24 -22.95
N THR A 250 24.30 35.83 -22.04
CA THR A 250 24.41 36.05 -20.58
C THR A 250 23.21 36.03 -19.60
N VAL A 251 23.42 35.20 -18.56
CA VAL A 251 22.84 35.20 -17.21
C VAL A 251 23.34 36.41 -16.38
N PRO A 252 22.60 36.88 -15.36
CA PRO A 252 23.24 37.01 -14.05
C PRO A 252 22.39 36.51 -12.86
N HIS A 253 23.12 35.89 -11.93
CA HIS A 253 22.77 35.62 -10.52
C HIS A 253 22.55 36.90 -9.70
N ARG A 254 21.68 36.84 -8.69
CA ARG A 254 21.89 37.27 -7.27
C ARG A 254 20.57 37.37 -6.49
N PRO A 255 20.61 37.50 -5.15
CA PRO A 255 21.60 37.06 -4.17
C PRO A 255 21.08 35.93 -3.26
#